data_AF-A0A257TUE8-F1
#
_entry.id   AF-A0A257TUE8-F1
#
_cell.length_a   1.000
_cell.length_b   1.000
_cell.length_c   1.000
_cell.angle_alpha   90.00
_cell.angle_beta   90.00
_cell.angle_gamma   90.00
#
_symmetry.space_group_name_H-M   'P 1'
#
loop_
_entity.id
_entity.type
_entity.pdbx_description
1 polymer ?
#
loop_
_entity_poly.entity_id
_entity_poly.type
_entity_poly.pdbx_seq_one_letter_code
_entity_poly.pdbx_strand_id
1 'polypeptide(L)'
;EDPLLARTKIIAEAWDAAGAYQVGSFSNRRWAEWNGRYRDDVLRFWRGDEAMTGALATRLAGSSDLYGPSGRQPYHSINFITAHDGFTLNDLVSYNDKHNAANGESNRDGENMNCSCNFGVEGPTRRASVERIRARQLRNYLATLFLSQGVPMLLAGDECRRTQQGNNNAWCQDSPMSWFDWKLVDENVDLVRFCRALIAFRKRQPTVRRASFLAGTPVAPGSLADVTWFNAEGRPMTWSHGERSLQCVYGAWPTSGASSLSARHVLVMLHGDWAPREFTLPWVGQEIDWRLFVNTAAESPDDIFPDADGPRPVTHKLTLLGHTLVCYVAS
;
A
#
# COMPACT_ATOMS: atom_id res chain seq x y z
N GLU A 1 -20.88 -4.91 27.29
CA GLU A 1 -20.24 -3.71 26.70
C GLU A 1 -20.72 -2.47 27.44
N ASP A 2 -19.85 -1.49 27.66
CA ASP A 2 -20.19 -0.20 28.30
C ASP A 2 -20.97 0.69 27.30
N PRO A 3 -22.19 1.17 27.65
CA PRO A 3 -22.96 2.10 26.81
C PRO A 3 -22.22 3.40 26.47
N LEU A 4 -21.39 3.92 27.37
CA LEU A 4 -20.64 5.17 27.18
C LEU A 4 -19.66 5.05 26.01
N LEU A 5 -19.01 3.89 25.88
CA LEU A 5 -18.01 3.66 24.85
C LEU A 5 -18.63 3.15 23.53
N ALA A 6 -19.93 2.82 23.49
CA ALA A 6 -20.57 2.05 22.43
C ALA A 6 -20.37 2.61 21.01
N ARG A 7 -20.15 3.92 20.88
CA ARG A 7 -19.94 4.63 19.61
C ARG A 7 -18.50 5.07 19.38
N THR A 8 -17.60 4.77 20.32
CA THR A 8 -16.17 5.10 20.23
C THR A 8 -15.47 4.07 19.35
N LYS A 9 -14.64 4.56 18.43
CA LYS A 9 -13.76 3.68 17.63
C LYS A 9 -12.67 3.14 18.54
N ILE A 10 -12.47 1.83 18.52
CA ILE A 10 -11.45 1.14 19.29
C ILE A 10 -10.56 0.34 18.34
N ILE A 11 -9.26 0.51 18.50
CA ILE A 11 -8.22 -0.09 17.67
C ILE A 11 -7.24 -0.77 18.61
N ALA A 12 -6.88 -2.02 18.31
CA ALA A 12 -5.94 -2.81 19.09
C ALA A 12 -4.62 -3.01 18.36
N GLU A 13 -3.52 -2.94 19.10
CA GLU A 13 -2.30 -3.69 18.79
C GLU A 13 -2.50 -5.10 19.35
N ALA A 14 -2.82 -6.06 18.49
CA ALA A 14 -3.31 -7.38 18.90
C ALA A 14 -2.19 -8.39 19.17
N TRP A 15 -1.11 -7.96 19.83
CA TRP A 15 0.00 -8.81 20.25
C TRP A 15 0.67 -8.26 21.52
N ASP A 16 1.52 -9.06 22.15
CA ASP A 16 2.32 -8.63 23.30
C ASP A 16 3.78 -9.10 23.22
N ALA A 17 4.62 -8.52 24.08
CA ALA A 17 6.03 -8.85 24.17
C ALA A 17 6.31 -10.27 24.73
N ALA A 18 5.30 -10.93 25.31
CA ALA A 18 5.40 -12.31 25.79
C ALA A 18 5.18 -13.35 24.69
N GLY A 19 4.86 -12.90 23.46
CA GLY A 19 4.71 -13.73 22.27
C GLY A 19 3.26 -14.05 21.91
N ALA A 20 2.27 -13.46 22.57
CA ALA A 20 0.89 -13.59 22.12
C ALA A 20 0.71 -12.86 20.79
N TYR A 21 0.12 -13.53 19.79
CA TYR A 21 -0.22 -12.95 18.49
C TYR A 21 -1.68 -13.26 18.17
N GLN A 22 -2.54 -12.25 18.28
CA GLN A 22 -4.00 -12.36 18.19
C GLN A 22 -4.59 -11.58 17.02
N VAL A 23 -3.77 -11.15 16.05
CA VAL A 23 -4.27 -10.53 14.81
C VAL A 23 -5.23 -11.49 14.11
N GLY A 24 -6.44 -11.02 13.81
CA GLY A 24 -7.52 -11.83 13.23
C GLY A 24 -8.38 -12.59 14.25
N SER A 25 -7.93 -12.75 15.50
CA SER A 25 -8.65 -13.45 16.57
C SER A 25 -8.95 -12.58 17.80
N PHE A 26 -8.52 -11.31 17.81
CA PHE A 26 -8.70 -10.41 18.93
C PHE A 26 -10.16 -9.96 19.09
N SER A 27 -10.78 -10.41 20.18
CA SER A 27 -12.07 -9.94 20.68
C SER A 27 -13.23 -10.00 19.66
N ASN A 28 -14.32 -9.29 19.97
CA ASN A 28 -15.54 -9.27 19.17
C ASN A 28 -15.43 -8.28 17.97
N ARG A 29 -16.52 -8.16 17.20
CA ARG A 29 -16.63 -7.33 15.99
C ARG A 29 -16.55 -5.81 16.21
N ARG A 30 -16.20 -5.34 17.41
CA ARG A 30 -16.09 -3.92 17.72
C ARG A 30 -14.68 -3.37 17.51
N TRP A 31 -13.69 -4.25 17.53
CA TRP A 31 -12.28 -3.89 17.45
C TRP A 31 -11.76 -3.95 16.02
N ALA A 32 -11.20 -2.84 15.56
CA ALA A 32 -10.23 -2.87 14.48
C ALA A 32 -8.85 -3.19 15.06
N GLU A 33 -7.95 -3.69 14.22
CA GLU A 33 -6.62 -4.15 14.64
C GLU A 33 -5.56 -3.58 13.69
N TRP A 34 -4.39 -3.26 14.23
CA TRP A 34 -3.20 -3.05 13.43
C TRP A 34 -2.84 -4.34 12.69
N ASN A 35 -2.90 -4.30 11.36
CA ASN A 35 -2.66 -5.49 10.55
C ASN A 35 -1.16 -5.63 10.22
N GLY A 36 -0.41 -6.23 11.14
CA GLY A 36 1.01 -6.53 10.93
C GLY A 36 1.26 -7.45 9.72
N ARG A 37 0.32 -8.33 9.38
CA ARG A 37 0.41 -9.21 8.20
C ARG A 37 0.31 -8.42 6.89
N TYR A 38 -0.50 -7.37 6.87
CA TYR A 38 -0.56 -6.42 5.76
C TYR A 38 0.80 -5.75 5.54
N ARG A 39 1.37 -5.20 6.61
CA ARG A 39 2.70 -4.59 6.58
C ARG A 39 3.71 -5.55 5.98
N ASP A 40 3.90 -6.70 6.62
CA ASP A 40 4.99 -7.63 6.26
C ASP A 40 4.86 -8.16 4.83
N ASP A 41 3.66 -8.52 4.38
CA ASP A 41 3.48 -9.07 3.03
C ASP A 41 3.64 -8.00 1.93
N VAL A 42 3.22 -6.75 2.19
CA VAL A 42 3.42 -5.65 1.25
C VAL A 42 4.91 -5.27 1.17
N LEU A 43 5.60 -5.22 2.31
CA LEU A 43 7.05 -5.01 2.38
C LEU A 43 7.81 -6.06 1.57
N ARG A 44 7.51 -7.34 1.81
CA ARG A 44 8.15 -8.47 1.13
C ARG A 44 7.87 -8.48 -0.37
N PHE A 45 6.65 -8.17 -0.80
CA PHE A 45 6.34 -8.05 -2.24
C PHE A 45 7.22 -6.98 -2.90
N TRP A 46 7.31 -5.80 -2.32
CA TRP A 46 8.03 -4.67 -2.93
C TRP A 46 9.54 -4.76 -2.80
N ARG A 47 10.05 -5.46 -1.76
CA ARG A 47 11.45 -5.89 -1.65
C ARG A 47 11.85 -6.87 -2.77
N GLY A 48 10.87 -7.58 -3.35
CA GLY A 48 11.09 -8.57 -4.38
C GLY A 48 11.27 -9.99 -3.83
N ASP A 49 10.60 -10.33 -2.73
CA ASP A 49 10.51 -11.73 -2.29
C ASP A 49 9.68 -12.56 -3.27
N GLU A 50 10.01 -13.85 -3.41
CA GLU A 50 9.28 -14.78 -4.26
C GLU A 50 7.90 -15.16 -3.70
N ALA A 51 6.99 -15.54 -4.60
CA ALA A 51 5.68 -16.09 -4.28
C ALA A 51 4.78 -15.17 -3.42
N MET A 52 4.95 -13.85 -3.53
CA MET A 52 4.20 -12.86 -2.74
C MET A 52 2.87 -12.42 -3.38
N THR A 53 2.57 -12.76 -4.64
CA THR A 53 1.38 -12.25 -5.35
C THR A 53 0.06 -12.69 -4.73
N GLY A 54 -0.04 -13.94 -4.23
CA GLY A 54 -1.24 -14.42 -3.53
C GLY A 54 -1.46 -13.72 -2.19
N ALA A 55 -0.39 -13.56 -1.41
CA ALA A 55 -0.42 -12.83 -0.15
C ALA A 55 -0.82 -11.36 -0.39
N LEU A 56 -0.16 -10.70 -1.35
CA LEU A 56 -0.46 -9.33 -1.75
C LEU A 56 -1.93 -9.17 -2.19
N ALA A 57 -2.45 -10.05 -3.05
CA ALA A 57 -3.85 -9.98 -3.48
C ALA A 57 -4.82 -10.06 -2.29
N THR A 58 -4.51 -10.92 -1.31
CA THR A 58 -5.29 -11.03 -0.08
C THR A 58 -5.25 -9.74 0.76
N ARG A 59 -4.06 -9.12 0.86
CA ARG A 59 -3.88 -7.83 1.57
C ARG A 59 -4.61 -6.68 0.87
N LEU A 60 -4.48 -6.57 -0.45
CA LEU A 60 -5.19 -5.61 -1.30
C LEU A 60 -6.72 -5.74 -1.19
N ALA A 61 -7.22 -6.97 -1.00
CA ALA A 61 -8.65 -7.29 -0.83
C ALA A 61 -9.19 -7.05 0.59
N GLY A 62 -8.36 -6.54 1.52
CA GLY A 62 -8.78 -6.18 2.88
C GLY A 62 -8.59 -7.30 3.90
N SER A 63 -7.78 -8.33 3.59
CA SER A 63 -7.42 -9.42 4.50
C SER A 63 -8.61 -10.23 5.01
N SER A 64 -9.46 -10.69 4.09
CA SER A 64 -10.61 -11.54 4.40
C SER A 64 -10.25 -12.85 5.07
N ASP A 65 -9.03 -13.36 4.87
CA ASP A 65 -8.49 -14.53 5.55
C ASP A 65 -8.38 -14.34 7.07
N LEU A 66 -8.10 -13.12 7.53
CA LEU A 66 -7.99 -12.78 8.95
C LEU A 66 -9.35 -12.47 9.57
N TYR A 67 -10.17 -11.69 8.86
CA TYR A 67 -11.34 -11.05 9.45
C TYR A 67 -12.67 -11.69 9.01
N GLY A 68 -12.73 -12.24 7.80
CA GLY A 68 -13.93 -12.82 7.20
C GLY A 68 -14.56 -13.95 8.02
N PRO A 69 -13.81 -14.97 8.48
CA PRO A 69 -14.34 -16.09 9.26
C PRO A 69 -15.07 -15.68 10.55
N SER A 70 -14.68 -14.56 11.17
CA SER A 70 -15.31 -14.02 12.39
C SER A 70 -16.55 -13.14 12.11
N GLY A 71 -16.90 -12.96 10.84
CA GLY A 71 -17.94 -12.04 10.38
C GLY A 71 -17.58 -10.57 10.55
N ARG A 72 -16.29 -10.27 10.75
CA ARG A 72 -15.76 -8.91 10.64
C ARG A 72 -15.71 -8.49 9.16
N GLN A 73 -15.38 -7.23 8.94
CA GLN A 73 -15.45 -6.53 7.66
C GLN A 73 -14.10 -5.89 7.32
N PRO A 74 -13.83 -5.47 6.08
CA PRO A 74 -12.54 -4.88 5.69
C PRO A 74 -12.07 -3.75 6.60
N TYR A 75 -12.99 -2.93 7.12
CA TYR A 75 -12.65 -1.80 7.98
C TYR A 75 -12.13 -2.18 9.39
N HIS A 76 -12.12 -3.47 9.75
CA HIS A 76 -11.44 -3.95 10.96
C HIS A 76 -9.92 -4.10 10.75
N SER A 77 -9.46 -4.07 9.50
CA SER A 77 -8.04 -4.05 9.15
C SER A 77 -7.53 -2.61 9.11
N ILE A 78 -6.69 -2.23 10.09
CA ILE A 78 -5.88 -1.03 10.01
C ILE A 78 -4.60 -1.40 9.24
N ASN A 79 -4.57 -1.03 7.96
CA ASN A 79 -3.44 -1.27 7.09
C ASN A 79 -2.39 -0.18 7.30
N PHE A 80 -1.13 -0.56 7.38
CA PHE A 80 -0.01 0.38 7.49
C PHE A 80 1.25 -0.24 6.87
N ILE A 81 2.17 0.60 6.42
CA ILE A 81 3.49 0.18 5.93
C ILE A 81 4.54 0.39 7.02
N THR A 82 4.36 1.45 7.79
CA THR A 82 5.28 1.97 8.80
C THR A 82 4.48 2.52 9.97
N ALA A 83 5.08 2.47 11.15
CA ALA A 83 4.52 2.98 12.39
C ALA A 83 5.64 3.67 13.18
N HIS A 84 5.34 4.11 14.40
CA HIS A 84 6.39 4.63 15.28
C HIS A 84 7.39 3.52 15.70
N ASP A 85 6.94 2.28 15.73
CA ASP A 85 7.78 1.10 15.84
C ASP A 85 8.36 0.72 14.48
N GLY A 86 9.67 0.49 14.44
CA GLY A 86 10.40 0.15 13.22
C GLY A 86 10.89 1.38 12.46
N PHE A 87 11.18 1.19 11.17
CA PHE A 87 11.67 2.26 10.32
C PHE A 87 10.56 3.24 9.90
N THR A 88 10.96 4.49 9.66
CA THR A 88 10.23 5.42 8.78
C THR A 88 10.18 4.87 7.35
N LEU A 89 9.29 5.39 6.51
CA LEU A 89 9.18 4.92 5.12
C LEU A 89 10.44 5.21 4.31
N ASN A 90 11.12 6.34 4.59
CA ASN A 90 12.40 6.64 3.97
C ASN A 90 13.51 5.68 4.42
N ASP A 91 13.54 5.33 5.71
CA ASP A 91 14.58 4.45 6.23
C ASP A 91 14.36 2.99 5.80
N LEU A 92 13.10 2.57 5.66
CA LEU A 92 12.73 1.27 5.10
C LEU A 92 13.35 1.00 3.71
N VAL A 93 13.50 2.05 2.89
CA VAL A 93 14.13 1.96 1.56
C VAL A 93 15.60 2.37 1.57
N SER A 94 16.16 2.71 2.73
CA SER A 94 17.52 3.23 2.85
C SER A 94 18.45 2.37 3.70
N TYR A 95 17.92 1.48 4.53
CA TYR A 95 18.70 0.68 5.48
C TYR A 95 18.29 -0.79 5.46
N ASN A 96 19.26 -1.69 5.47
CA ASN A 96 19.03 -3.12 5.70
C ASN A 96 19.10 -3.45 7.19
N ASP A 97 20.00 -2.79 7.91
CA ASP A 97 20.27 -3.05 9.33
C ASP A 97 19.79 -1.88 10.19
N LYS A 98 19.45 -2.16 11.45
CA LYS A 98 19.10 -1.12 12.44
C LYS A 98 20.35 -0.43 13.00
N HIS A 99 20.28 0.89 13.16
CA HIS A 99 21.33 1.77 13.66
C HIS A 99 20.87 2.49 14.94
N ASN A 100 20.54 1.70 15.96
CA ASN A 100 19.97 2.13 17.25
C ASN A 100 21.06 2.44 18.30
N ALA A 101 22.33 2.55 17.90
CA ALA A 101 23.44 2.76 18.84
C ALA A 101 23.25 3.98 19.75
N ALA A 102 22.58 5.03 19.25
CA ALA A 102 22.23 6.22 20.00
C ALA A 102 21.30 5.96 21.22
N ASN A 103 20.60 4.82 21.26
CA ASN A 103 19.69 4.46 22.34
C ASN A 103 20.41 3.95 23.59
N GLY A 104 21.71 3.65 23.51
CA GLY A 104 22.52 3.23 24.67
C GLY A 104 22.42 1.73 25.01
N GLU A 105 21.65 0.94 24.27
CA GLU A 105 21.47 -0.50 24.52
C GLU A 105 22.40 -1.38 23.65
N SER A 106 23.51 -0.81 23.17
CA SER A 106 24.47 -1.51 22.29
C SER A 106 23.83 -2.11 21.04
N ASN A 107 22.85 -1.40 20.45
CA ASN A 107 22.09 -1.84 19.27
C ASN A 107 21.27 -3.13 19.48
N ARG A 108 20.99 -3.53 20.73
CA ARG A 108 20.22 -4.75 21.01
C ARG A 108 18.72 -4.53 20.90
N ASP A 109 18.25 -3.32 21.17
CA ASP A 109 16.85 -2.91 21.14
C ASP A 109 16.30 -2.75 19.71
N GLY A 110 14.98 -2.79 19.54
CA GLY A 110 14.30 -2.69 18.24
C GLY A 110 14.27 -4.00 17.42
N GLU A 111 13.46 -4.00 16.35
CA GLU A 111 13.25 -5.16 15.48
C GLU A 111 14.48 -5.47 14.62
N ASN A 112 14.86 -6.74 14.51
CA ASN A 112 15.95 -7.16 13.63
C ASN A 112 15.44 -7.46 12.21
N MET A 113 14.22 -7.98 12.07
CA MET A 113 13.65 -8.37 10.78
C MET A 113 12.68 -7.30 10.25
N ASN A 114 13.24 -6.26 9.63
CA ASN A 114 12.47 -5.09 9.18
C ASN A 114 11.81 -5.25 7.80
N CYS A 115 12.11 -6.34 7.08
CA CYS A 115 11.71 -6.53 5.66
C CYS A 115 12.08 -5.34 4.76
N SER A 116 13.12 -4.59 5.11
CA SER A 116 13.62 -3.42 4.40
C SER A 116 14.56 -3.79 3.24
N CYS A 117 14.89 -2.80 2.40
CA CYS A 117 15.91 -2.92 1.37
C CYS A 117 16.58 -1.57 1.11
N ASN A 118 17.91 -1.52 1.23
CA ASN A 118 18.67 -0.29 1.02
C ASN A 118 18.95 0.04 -0.47
N PHE A 119 18.56 -0.85 -1.38
CA PHE A 119 18.76 -0.77 -2.84
C PHE A 119 20.23 -0.59 -3.27
N GLY A 120 21.16 -1.15 -2.48
CA GLY A 120 22.59 -1.28 -2.78
C GLY A 120 23.51 -0.27 -2.11
N VAL A 121 22.98 0.64 -1.28
CA VAL A 121 23.78 1.55 -0.44
C VAL A 121 23.11 1.68 0.92
N GLU A 122 23.83 1.44 2.01
CA GLU A 122 23.29 1.67 3.36
C GLU A 122 23.27 3.17 3.68
N GLY A 123 22.10 3.71 4.03
CA GLY A 123 21.90 5.10 4.41
C GLY A 123 21.88 6.10 3.24
N PRO A 124 22.16 7.40 3.52
CA PRO A 124 22.10 8.47 2.53
C PRO A 124 23.06 8.27 1.36
N THR A 125 22.64 8.60 0.14
CA THR A 125 23.49 8.47 -1.05
C THR A 125 23.21 9.54 -2.09
N ARG A 126 24.23 9.84 -2.90
CA ARG A 126 24.13 10.72 -4.09
C ARG A 126 24.03 9.91 -5.40
N ARG A 127 23.99 8.58 -5.33
CA ARG A 127 23.88 7.71 -6.51
C ARG A 127 22.47 7.82 -7.09
N ALA A 128 22.34 8.53 -8.21
CA ALA A 128 21.05 8.78 -8.86
C ALA A 128 20.26 7.50 -9.23
N SER A 129 20.94 6.38 -9.51
CA SER A 129 20.25 5.11 -9.74
C SER A 129 19.56 4.57 -8.48
N VAL A 130 20.17 4.74 -7.31
CA VAL A 130 19.63 4.27 -6.01
C VAL A 130 18.51 5.19 -5.57
N GLU A 131 18.69 6.51 -5.65
CA GLU A 131 17.62 7.45 -5.29
C GLU A 131 16.38 7.32 -6.18
N ARG A 132 16.54 7.02 -7.48
CA ARG A 132 15.40 6.76 -8.37
C ARG A 132 14.56 5.55 -7.93
N ILE A 133 15.21 4.43 -7.58
CA ILE A 133 14.47 3.26 -7.12
C ILE A 133 13.85 3.49 -5.73
N ARG A 134 14.55 4.17 -4.82
CA ARG A 134 13.99 4.57 -3.51
C ARG A 134 12.76 5.45 -3.67
N ALA A 135 12.85 6.52 -4.48
CA ALA A 135 11.73 7.42 -4.74
C ALA A 135 10.52 6.70 -5.35
N ARG A 136 10.76 5.71 -6.22
CA ARG A 136 9.71 4.83 -6.78
C ARG A 136 9.10 3.93 -5.72
N GLN A 137 9.91 3.36 -4.83
CA GLN A 137 9.45 2.48 -3.74
C GLN A 137 8.58 3.21 -2.74
N LEU A 138 8.93 4.42 -2.33
CA LEU A 138 8.08 5.26 -1.48
C LEU A 138 6.67 5.39 -2.09
N ARG A 139 6.60 5.72 -3.38
CA ARG A 139 5.34 5.85 -4.12
C ARG A 139 4.60 4.51 -4.26
N ASN A 140 5.32 3.42 -4.49
CA ASN A 140 4.74 2.08 -4.53
C ASN A 140 4.04 1.72 -3.22
N TYR A 141 4.72 1.93 -2.09
CA TYR A 141 4.16 1.69 -0.75
C TYR A 141 2.94 2.55 -0.47
N LEU A 142 3.04 3.86 -0.73
CA LEU A 142 1.94 4.80 -0.54
C LEU A 142 0.75 4.47 -1.43
N ALA A 143 0.96 4.21 -2.73
CA ALA A 143 -0.09 3.85 -3.65
C ALA A 143 -0.75 2.52 -3.26
N THR A 144 0.04 1.51 -2.88
CA THR A 144 -0.48 0.22 -2.40
C THR A 144 -1.36 0.42 -1.17
N LEU A 145 -0.90 1.19 -0.19
CA LEU A 145 -1.64 1.52 1.04
C LEU A 145 -2.98 2.20 0.73
N PHE A 146 -2.98 3.25 -0.09
CA PHE A 146 -4.18 4.03 -0.38
C PHE A 146 -5.11 3.41 -1.42
N LEU A 147 -4.68 2.42 -2.18
CA LEU A 147 -5.52 1.67 -3.13
C LEU A 147 -6.07 0.35 -2.54
N SER A 148 -5.55 -0.12 -1.40
CA SER A 148 -6.04 -1.33 -0.73
C SER A 148 -7.41 -1.15 -0.07
N GLN A 149 -8.20 -2.21 0.04
CA GLN A 149 -9.37 -2.25 0.92
C GLN A 149 -8.93 -2.25 2.39
N GLY A 150 -9.78 -1.72 3.28
CA GLY A 150 -9.48 -1.53 4.70
C GLY A 150 -9.27 -0.07 5.09
N VAL A 151 -8.68 0.20 6.26
CA VAL A 151 -8.43 1.56 6.75
C VAL A 151 -6.93 1.83 6.72
N PRO A 152 -6.42 2.74 5.86
CA PRO A 152 -5.00 3.06 5.84
C PRO A 152 -4.63 3.97 7.02
N MET A 153 -3.49 3.68 7.64
CA MET A 153 -2.80 4.54 8.60
C MET A 153 -1.47 4.98 8.00
N LEU A 154 -1.21 6.29 8.03
CA LEU A 154 0.03 6.91 7.56
C LEU A 154 0.80 7.42 8.78
N LEU A 155 2.08 7.04 8.89
CA LEU A 155 2.98 7.58 9.91
C LEU A 155 3.37 9.02 9.55
N ALA A 156 3.34 9.91 10.54
CA ALA A 156 3.68 11.31 10.33
C ALA A 156 5.12 11.47 9.83
N GLY A 157 5.27 12.21 8.72
CA GLY A 157 6.54 12.55 8.11
C GLY A 157 6.93 11.63 6.96
N ASP A 158 6.26 10.49 6.79
CA ASP A 158 6.50 9.62 5.62
C ASP A 158 6.09 10.29 4.32
N GLU A 159 5.15 11.24 4.35
CA GLU A 159 4.75 12.05 3.21
C GLU A 159 5.85 12.99 2.70
N CYS A 160 6.89 13.23 3.50
CA CYS A 160 8.00 14.12 3.17
C CYS A 160 9.38 13.48 3.38
N ARG A 161 9.48 12.15 3.42
CA ARG A 161 10.74 11.40 3.62
C ARG A 161 11.43 11.69 4.97
N ARG A 162 10.66 11.83 6.06
CA ARG A 162 11.23 11.86 7.42
C ARG A 162 12.14 10.66 7.63
N THR A 163 13.28 10.88 8.27
CA THR A 163 14.29 9.86 8.57
C THR A 163 14.64 9.90 10.05
N GLN A 164 14.88 8.72 10.61
CA GLN A 164 15.48 8.52 11.94
C GLN A 164 16.92 7.99 11.80
N GLN A 165 17.53 8.19 10.62
CA GLN A 165 18.90 7.82 10.27
C GLN A 165 19.17 6.32 10.45
N GLY A 166 18.17 5.48 10.20
CA GLY A 166 18.26 4.04 10.38
C GLY A 166 18.07 3.60 11.84
N ASN A 167 17.69 4.48 12.76
CA ASN A 167 17.19 4.08 14.06
C ASN A 167 15.74 3.62 13.92
N ASN A 168 15.47 2.33 14.17
CA ASN A 168 14.14 1.74 14.05
C ASN A 168 13.39 1.64 15.39
N ASN A 169 13.92 2.27 16.44
CA ASN A 169 13.38 2.22 17.78
C ASN A 169 13.73 3.51 18.54
N ALA A 170 13.43 4.68 17.97
CA ALA A 170 13.87 5.96 18.53
C ALA A 170 13.04 6.43 19.75
N TRP A 171 12.64 5.51 20.63
CA TRP A 171 11.74 5.73 21.76
C TRP A 171 12.30 6.70 22.81
N CYS A 172 13.63 6.71 22.99
CA CYS A 172 14.34 7.55 23.95
C CYS A 172 15.02 8.78 23.32
N GLN A 173 14.77 9.04 22.04
CA GLN A 173 15.44 10.09 21.28
C GLN A 173 14.61 11.37 21.24
N ASP A 174 14.62 12.18 22.30
CA ASP A 174 14.13 13.57 22.20
C ASP A 174 15.23 14.46 21.60
N SER A 175 15.41 14.34 20.28
CA SER A 175 16.48 14.98 19.53
C SER A 175 16.06 15.19 18.07
N PRO A 176 16.83 15.94 17.27
CA PRO A 176 16.55 16.11 15.83
C PRO A 176 16.34 14.80 15.05
N MET A 177 16.78 13.65 15.58
CA MET A 177 16.51 12.33 14.99
C MET A 177 15.02 11.99 14.98
N SER A 178 14.24 12.36 16.01
CA SER A 178 12.81 12.06 16.10
C SER A 178 11.91 13.25 15.81
N TRP A 179 12.44 14.47 15.87
CA TRP A 179 11.69 15.69 15.59
C TRP A 179 11.16 15.71 14.14
N PHE A 180 10.08 16.44 13.91
CA PHE A 180 9.57 16.67 12.57
C PHE A 180 10.33 17.85 11.93
N ASP A 181 11.18 17.56 10.94
CA ASP A 181 11.85 18.61 10.17
C ASP A 181 10.93 19.15 9.06
N TRP A 182 10.38 20.35 9.28
CA TRP A 182 9.47 20.99 8.34
C TRP A 182 10.12 21.34 6.99
N LYS A 183 11.45 21.47 6.91
CA LYS A 183 12.14 21.73 5.64
C LYS A 183 11.94 20.60 4.64
N LEU A 184 11.75 19.37 5.13
CA LEU A 184 11.50 18.21 4.30
C LEU A 184 10.21 18.34 3.47
N VAL A 185 9.23 19.12 3.92
CA VAL A 185 7.99 19.39 3.18
C VAL A 185 8.28 20.19 1.90
N ASP A 186 9.17 21.18 2.00
CA ASP A 186 9.58 22.00 0.85
C ASP A 186 10.55 21.24 -0.06
N GLU A 187 11.46 20.46 0.51
CA GLU A 187 12.45 19.66 -0.23
C GLU A 187 11.83 18.48 -1.00
N ASN A 188 10.72 17.93 -0.49
CA ASN A 188 10.03 16.76 -1.07
C ASN A 188 8.60 17.10 -1.52
N VAL A 189 8.42 18.29 -2.07
CA VAL A 189 7.12 18.82 -2.52
C VAL A 189 6.41 17.88 -3.50
N ASP A 190 7.17 17.13 -4.30
CA ASP A 190 6.67 16.13 -5.25
C ASP A 190 6.01 14.94 -4.52
N LEU A 191 6.64 14.41 -3.47
CA LEU A 191 6.08 13.31 -2.67
C LEU A 191 4.87 13.77 -1.86
N VAL A 192 4.93 14.99 -1.31
CA VAL A 192 3.80 15.60 -0.59
C VAL A 192 2.60 15.75 -1.52
N ARG A 193 2.82 16.23 -2.75
CA ARG A 193 1.79 16.30 -3.81
C ARG A 193 1.20 14.92 -4.10
N PHE A 194 2.07 13.91 -4.23
CA PHE A 194 1.68 12.53 -4.49
C PHE A 194 0.77 11.95 -3.39
N CYS A 195 1.19 12.07 -2.13
CA CYS A 195 0.41 11.66 -0.96
C CYS A 195 -0.96 12.37 -0.91
N ARG A 196 -0.98 13.69 -1.10
CA ARG A 196 -2.22 14.48 -1.09
C ARG A 196 -3.21 14.00 -2.15
N ALA A 197 -2.72 13.73 -3.36
CA ALA A 197 -3.55 13.24 -4.46
C ALA A 197 -4.10 11.83 -4.20
N LEU A 198 -3.30 10.91 -3.64
CA LEU A 198 -3.76 9.58 -3.23
C LEU A 198 -4.86 9.65 -2.16
N ILE A 199 -4.65 10.47 -1.12
CA ILE A 199 -5.64 10.65 -0.03
C ILE A 199 -6.94 11.24 -0.59
N ALA A 200 -6.84 12.26 -1.44
CA ALA A 200 -7.99 12.92 -2.07
C ALA A 200 -8.76 11.95 -2.97
N PHE A 201 -8.05 11.19 -3.81
CA PHE A 201 -8.63 10.15 -4.65
C PHE A 201 -9.35 9.10 -3.82
N ARG A 202 -8.70 8.50 -2.82
CA ARG A 202 -9.31 7.51 -1.94
C ARG A 202 -10.59 8.07 -1.32
N LYS A 203 -10.57 9.31 -0.80
CA LYS A 203 -11.75 9.95 -0.21
C LYS A 203 -12.93 10.09 -1.21
N ARG A 204 -12.66 10.31 -2.49
CA ARG A 204 -13.67 10.47 -3.54
C ARG A 204 -14.05 9.17 -4.27
N GLN A 205 -13.29 8.09 -4.09
CA GLN A 205 -13.46 6.84 -4.83
C GLN A 205 -14.00 5.71 -3.93
N PRO A 206 -15.31 5.42 -3.97
CA PRO A 206 -15.89 4.34 -3.17
C PRO A 206 -15.29 2.96 -3.47
N THR A 207 -14.90 2.69 -4.72
CA THR A 207 -14.36 1.41 -5.19
C THR A 207 -13.21 0.86 -4.33
N VAL A 208 -12.37 1.73 -3.75
CA VAL A 208 -11.23 1.35 -2.90
C VAL A 208 -11.52 1.44 -1.39
N ARG A 209 -12.77 1.71 -1.00
CA ARG A 209 -13.21 1.95 0.39
C ARG A 209 -14.45 1.13 0.76
N ARG A 210 -14.44 -0.16 0.44
CA ARG A 210 -15.61 -1.01 0.67
C ARG A 210 -15.87 -1.28 2.13
N ALA A 211 -17.15 -1.28 2.48
CA ALA A 211 -17.64 -1.70 3.78
C ALA A 211 -17.75 -3.22 3.92
N SER A 212 -17.71 -3.96 2.81
CA SER A 212 -17.82 -5.42 2.75
C SER A 212 -16.72 -6.02 1.88
N PHE A 213 -16.38 -7.28 2.15
CA PHE A 213 -15.36 -7.99 1.37
C PHE A 213 -15.73 -8.12 -0.10
N LEU A 214 -14.70 -8.17 -0.93
CA LEU A 214 -14.80 -8.45 -2.36
C LEU A 214 -15.19 -9.93 -2.54
N ALA A 215 -16.21 -10.20 -3.36
CA ALA A 215 -16.71 -11.55 -3.59
C ALA A 215 -16.11 -12.22 -4.84
N GLY A 216 -15.50 -11.45 -5.74
CA GLY A 216 -15.04 -11.92 -7.04
C GLY A 216 -16.19 -12.20 -8.01
N THR A 217 -17.38 -11.65 -7.75
CA THR A 217 -18.59 -11.88 -8.55
C THR A 217 -19.21 -10.55 -9.00
N PRO A 218 -19.97 -10.55 -10.11
CA PRO A 218 -20.73 -9.37 -10.54
C PRO A 218 -21.71 -8.90 -9.48
N VAL A 219 -21.75 -7.59 -9.24
CA VAL A 219 -22.72 -6.95 -8.34
C VAL A 219 -24.12 -6.85 -8.96
N ALA A 220 -24.22 -6.88 -10.29
CA ALA A 220 -25.46 -6.95 -11.04
C ALA A 220 -25.25 -7.78 -12.32
N PRO A 221 -26.32 -8.38 -12.89
CA PRO A 221 -26.22 -9.04 -14.19
C PRO A 221 -25.65 -8.10 -15.26
N GLY A 222 -24.60 -8.54 -15.95
CA GLY A 222 -23.92 -7.75 -16.99
C GLY A 222 -22.88 -6.74 -16.47
N SER A 223 -22.69 -6.59 -15.15
CA SER A 223 -21.60 -5.77 -14.60
C SER A 223 -20.29 -6.55 -14.51
N LEU A 224 -19.17 -5.84 -14.40
CA LEU A 224 -17.92 -6.46 -13.98
C LEU A 224 -18.05 -7.09 -12.60
N ALA A 225 -17.25 -8.13 -12.37
CA ALA A 225 -17.01 -8.62 -11.03
C ALA A 225 -16.40 -7.51 -10.17
N ASP A 226 -16.73 -7.58 -8.89
CA ASP A 226 -16.37 -6.56 -7.94
C ASP A 226 -14.85 -6.53 -7.65
N VAL A 227 -14.16 -7.63 -7.97
CA VAL A 227 -12.72 -7.73 -8.21
C VAL A 227 -12.39 -8.83 -9.23
N THR A 228 -11.34 -8.67 -10.02
CA THR A 228 -10.76 -9.75 -10.84
C THR A 228 -9.25 -9.62 -10.90
N TRP A 229 -8.55 -10.76 -10.81
CA TRP A 229 -7.09 -10.83 -10.74
C TRP A 229 -6.50 -11.45 -11.99
N PHE A 230 -5.45 -10.82 -12.52
CA PHE A 230 -4.75 -11.28 -13.72
C PHE A 230 -3.24 -11.28 -13.52
N ASN A 231 -2.53 -12.09 -14.30
CA ASN A 231 -1.08 -12.05 -14.42
C ASN A 231 -0.62 -10.95 -15.40
N ALA A 232 0.68 -10.84 -15.68
CA ALA A 232 1.21 -9.82 -16.60
C ALA A 232 0.62 -9.93 -18.02
N GLU A 233 0.28 -11.13 -18.50
CA GLU A 233 -0.29 -11.34 -19.84
C GLU A 233 -1.80 -11.05 -19.91
N GLY A 234 -2.42 -10.53 -18.85
CA GLY A 234 -3.85 -10.22 -18.81
C GLY A 234 -4.74 -11.47 -18.73
N ARG A 235 -4.16 -12.63 -18.37
CA ARG A 235 -4.88 -13.90 -18.16
C ARG A 235 -5.27 -14.06 -16.70
N PRO A 236 -6.36 -14.78 -16.38
CA PRO A 236 -6.75 -15.03 -14.99
C PRO A 236 -5.59 -15.59 -14.17
N MET A 237 -5.43 -15.07 -12.95
CA MET A 237 -4.36 -15.49 -12.07
C MET A 237 -4.52 -16.98 -11.69
N THR A 238 -3.44 -17.75 -11.86
CA THR A 238 -3.38 -19.19 -11.49
C THR A 238 -2.86 -19.41 -10.07
N TRP A 239 -2.33 -18.36 -9.44
CA TRP A 239 -1.71 -18.38 -8.10
C TRP A 239 -0.51 -19.34 -7.99
N SER A 240 0.12 -19.66 -9.12
CA SER A 240 1.34 -20.48 -9.15
C SER A 240 2.51 -19.76 -8.49
N HIS A 241 3.43 -20.53 -7.91
CA HIS A 241 4.69 -20.00 -7.38
C HIS A 241 5.53 -19.33 -8.49
N GLY A 242 6.17 -18.22 -8.15
CA GLY A 242 7.14 -17.53 -9.01
C GLY A 242 6.63 -16.29 -9.76
N GLU A 243 5.31 -16.05 -9.82
CA GLU A 243 4.80 -14.81 -10.41
C GLU A 243 5.14 -13.61 -9.51
N ARG A 244 5.72 -12.56 -10.11
CA ARG A 244 6.14 -11.31 -9.46
C ARG A 244 5.33 -10.10 -9.92
N SER A 245 4.35 -10.34 -10.78
CA SER A 245 3.46 -9.35 -11.36
C SER A 245 2.01 -9.65 -11.03
N LEU A 246 1.25 -8.61 -10.72
CA LEU A 246 -0.18 -8.72 -10.40
C LEU A 246 -0.94 -7.61 -11.11
N GLN A 247 -2.04 -7.96 -11.75
CA GLN A 247 -3.05 -7.01 -12.19
C GLN A 247 -4.34 -7.26 -11.43
N CYS A 248 -5.03 -6.19 -11.06
CA CYS A 248 -6.31 -6.22 -10.38
C CYS A 248 -7.26 -5.21 -11.02
N VAL A 249 -8.47 -5.65 -11.39
CA VAL A 249 -9.56 -4.78 -11.79
C VAL A 249 -10.60 -4.76 -10.68
N TYR A 250 -10.78 -3.62 -10.03
CA TYR A 250 -11.89 -3.38 -9.12
C TYR A 250 -13.11 -2.89 -9.88
N GLY A 251 -14.21 -3.65 -9.76
CA GLY A 251 -15.50 -3.29 -10.32
C GLY A 251 -16.14 -2.12 -9.56
N ALA A 252 -16.57 -1.08 -10.28
CA ALA A 252 -17.51 -0.11 -9.75
C ALA A 252 -18.82 -0.82 -9.37
N TRP A 253 -19.49 -0.34 -8.33
CA TRP A 253 -20.84 -0.78 -8.02
C TRP A 253 -21.88 0.26 -8.42
N PRO A 254 -23.11 -0.17 -8.78
CA PRO A 254 -24.21 0.75 -9.05
C PRO A 254 -24.45 1.62 -7.81
N THR A 255 -24.33 2.94 -7.95
CA THR A 255 -24.65 3.86 -6.84
C THR A 255 -26.16 3.87 -6.65
N SER A 256 -26.69 3.08 -5.72
CA SER A 256 -28.10 3.16 -5.30
C SER A 256 -28.19 4.02 -4.03
N GLY A 257 -28.86 5.19 -4.13
CA GLY A 257 -29.14 6.08 -3.00
C GLY A 257 -28.21 7.30 -2.86
N ALA A 258 -28.43 8.08 -1.79
CA ALA A 258 -27.99 9.47 -1.53
C ALA A 258 -26.47 9.77 -1.50
N SER A 259 -25.60 8.88 -1.99
CA SER A 259 -24.19 9.18 -2.20
C SER A 259 -24.03 9.97 -3.48
N SER A 260 -23.52 11.20 -3.39
CA SER A 260 -23.19 12.04 -4.55
C SER A 260 -21.93 11.58 -5.29
N LEU A 261 -21.19 10.60 -4.78
CA LEU A 261 -19.96 10.09 -5.38
C LEU A 261 -20.25 8.88 -6.27
N SER A 262 -19.90 8.99 -7.55
CA SER A 262 -19.93 7.90 -8.52
C SER A 262 -18.72 6.98 -8.34
N ALA A 263 -18.96 5.68 -8.16
CA ALA A 263 -17.91 4.68 -8.15
C ALA A 263 -17.40 4.44 -9.58
N ARG A 264 -16.08 4.44 -9.79
CA ARG A 264 -15.44 4.18 -11.09
C ARG A 264 -14.66 2.87 -11.07
N HIS A 265 -14.51 2.21 -12.22
CA HIS A 265 -13.63 1.04 -12.32
C HIS A 265 -12.18 1.47 -12.09
N VAL A 266 -11.39 0.62 -11.43
CA VAL A 266 -9.98 0.88 -11.15
C VAL A 266 -9.16 -0.32 -11.58
N LEU A 267 -8.14 -0.10 -12.40
CA LEU A 267 -7.15 -1.11 -12.79
C LEU A 267 -5.83 -0.79 -12.10
N VAL A 268 -5.30 -1.72 -11.34
CA VAL A 268 -3.99 -1.60 -10.68
C VAL A 268 -3.07 -2.68 -11.22
N MET A 269 -1.89 -2.29 -11.70
CA MET A 269 -0.81 -3.16 -12.13
C MET A 269 0.36 -2.97 -11.17
N LEU A 270 0.87 -4.07 -10.61
CA LEU A 270 1.98 -4.09 -9.67
C LEU A 270 3.03 -5.05 -10.19
N HIS A 271 4.26 -4.58 -10.32
CA HIS A 271 5.38 -5.38 -10.77
C HIS A 271 6.51 -5.29 -9.74
N GLY A 272 6.77 -6.38 -9.01
CA GLY A 272 7.72 -6.42 -7.90
C GLY A 272 9.10 -7.00 -8.24
N ASP A 273 9.39 -7.27 -9.53
CA ASP A 273 10.68 -7.77 -9.97
C ASP A 273 11.64 -6.63 -10.38
N TRP A 274 12.92 -6.95 -10.53
CA TRP A 274 13.97 -6.01 -10.95
C TRP A 274 14.00 -5.77 -12.46
N ALA A 275 13.78 -6.83 -13.24
CA ALA A 275 13.79 -6.75 -14.69
C ALA A 275 12.47 -6.15 -15.20
N PRO A 276 12.46 -5.30 -16.24
CA PRO A 276 11.22 -4.79 -16.82
C PRO A 276 10.34 -5.92 -17.37
N ARG A 277 9.02 -5.71 -17.37
CA ARG A 277 8.03 -6.68 -17.85
C ARG A 277 6.99 -6.04 -18.75
N GLU A 278 6.64 -6.73 -19.84
CA GLU A 278 5.48 -6.37 -20.66
C GLU A 278 4.19 -6.83 -19.98
N PHE A 279 3.24 -5.92 -19.85
CA PHE A 279 1.89 -6.14 -19.37
C PHE A 279 0.92 -6.04 -20.53
N THR A 280 -0.08 -6.92 -20.56
CA THR A 280 -1.23 -6.84 -21.48
C THR A 280 -2.49 -6.50 -20.69
N LEU A 281 -3.26 -5.52 -21.16
CA LEU A 281 -4.53 -5.13 -20.56
C LEU A 281 -5.50 -6.33 -20.54
N PRO A 282 -6.11 -6.63 -19.39
CA PRO A 282 -7.01 -7.76 -19.28
C PRO A 282 -8.25 -7.53 -20.13
N TRP A 283 -8.80 -8.60 -20.71
CA TRP A 283 -9.94 -8.54 -21.64
C TRP A 283 -11.15 -7.76 -21.08
N VAL A 284 -11.44 -7.91 -19.79
CA VAL A 284 -12.53 -7.19 -19.09
C VAL A 284 -12.38 -5.67 -19.10
N GLY A 285 -11.16 -5.18 -19.32
CA GLY A 285 -10.83 -3.76 -19.34
C GLY A 285 -10.59 -3.20 -20.73
N GLN A 286 -10.60 -4.00 -21.80
CA GLN A 286 -10.17 -3.50 -23.12
C GLN A 286 -11.13 -2.48 -23.73
N GLU A 287 -12.42 -2.53 -23.37
CA GLU A 287 -13.45 -1.59 -23.83
C GLU A 287 -13.69 -0.42 -22.84
N ILE A 288 -12.97 -0.38 -21.72
CA ILE A 288 -13.10 0.68 -20.72
C ILE A 288 -12.21 1.85 -21.13
N ASP A 289 -12.76 3.07 -21.09
CA ASP A 289 -11.99 4.30 -21.29
C ASP A 289 -11.13 4.60 -20.05
N TRP A 290 -9.93 4.01 -20.04
CA TRP A 290 -8.96 4.17 -18.96
C TRP A 290 -8.21 5.49 -19.04
N ARG A 291 -8.16 6.21 -17.92
CA ARG A 291 -7.30 7.38 -17.72
C ARG A 291 -6.23 7.07 -16.68
N LEU A 292 -4.98 7.43 -16.97
CA LEU A 292 -3.88 7.21 -16.04
C LEU A 292 -4.13 8.02 -14.77
N PHE A 293 -4.04 7.34 -13.62
CA PHE A 293 -4.10 7.95 -12.30
C PHE A 293 -2.72 7.98 -11.65
N VAL A 294 -2.00 6.86 -11.60
CA VAL A 294 -0.67 6.75 -10.99
C VAL A 294 0.29 6.01 -11.92
N ASN A 295 1.52 6.49 -12.03
CA ASN A 295 2.66 5.75 -12.58
C ASN A 295 3.89 6.04 -11.73
N THR A 296 4.27 5.12 -10.83
CA THR A 296 5.37 5.36 -9.88
C THR A 296 6.75 5.42 -10.54
N ALA A 297 6.87 4.99 -11.80
CA ALA A 297 8.11 5.08 -12.57
C ALA A 297 8.30 6.41 -13.30
N ALA A 298 7.24 7.21 -13.44
CA ALA A 298 7.33 8.55 -14.04
C ALA A 298 7.88 9.57 -13.05
N GLU A 299 8.42 10.68 -13.56
CA GLU A 299 8.82 11.82 -12.75
C GLU A 299 7.62 12.72 -12.46
N SER A 300 7.66 13.46 -11.35
CA SER A 300 6.63 14.46 -11.06
C SER A 300 6.67 15.59 -12.11
N PRO A 301 5.51 16.05 -12.63
CA PRO A 301 4.16 15.79 -12.12
C PRO A 301 3.43 14.59 -12.75
N ASP A 302 4.04 13.86 -13.68
CA ASP A 302 3.40 12.77 -14.43
C ASP A 302 3.30 11.44 -13.66
N ASP A 303 3.83 11.41 -12.43
CA ASP A 303 3.72 10.28 -11.50
C ASP A 303 2.30 10.10 -10.91
N ILE A 304 1.51 11.16 -10.86
CA ILE A 304 0.09 11.12 -10.45
C ILE A 304 -0.75 12.25 -11.07
N PHE A 305 -1.95 11.88 -11.54
CA PHE A 305 -2.97 12.76 -12.10
C PHE A 305 -4.15 12.84 -11.14
N PRO A 306 -4.27 13.87 -10.28
CA PRO A 306 -5.20 13.88 -9.13
C PRO A 306 -6.68 13.71 -9.47
N ASP A 307 -7.08 14.08 -10.69
CA ASP A 307 -8.45 13.99 -11.17
C ASP A 307 -8.69 12.74 -12.03
N ALA A 308 -7.67 11.88 -12.15
CA ALA A 308 -7.63 10.72 -13.03
C ALA A 308 -7.95 11.09 -14.47
N ASP A 309 -7.29 12.14 -14.95
CA ASP A 309 -7.39 12.72 -16.28
C ASP A 309 -6.06 12.58 -17.04
N GLY A 310 -5.17 11.70 -16.61
CA GLY A 310 -3.92 11.39 -17.29
C GLY A 310 -4.13 10.69 -18.64
N PRO A 311 -3.05 10.47 -19.40
CA PRO A 311 -3.13 9.87 -20.73
C PRO A 311 -3.80 8.49 -20.73
N ARG A 312 -4.45 8.16 -21.85
CA ARG A 312 -4.98 6.82 -22.10
C ARG A 312 -3.83 5.85 -22.39
N PRO A 313 -3.98 4.54 -22.09
CA PRO A 313 -3.03 3.55 -22.59
C PRO A 313 -3.05 3.58 -24.13
N VAL A 314 -1.89 3.85 -24.74
CA VAL A 314 -1.75 4.01 -26.21
C VAL A 314 -2.04 2.68 -26.93
N THR A 315 -1.72 1.57 -26.29
CA THR A 315 -2.00 0.22 -26.78
C THR A 315 -2.48 -0.67 -25.63
N HIS A 316 -2.97 -1.87 -25.94
CA HIS A 316 -3.27 -2.86 -24.92
C HIS A 316 -2.01 -3.47 -24.28
N LYS A 317 -0.80 -3.08 -24.69
CA LYS A 317 0.46 -3.52 -24.12
C LYS A 317 1.23 -2.35 -23.51
N LEU A 318 1.81 -2.56 -22.33
CA LEU A 318 2.55 -1.58 -21.56
C LEU A 318 3.84 -2.22 -21.04
N THR A 319 4.99 -1.60 -21.23
CA THR A 319 6.23 -2.04 -20.59
C THR A 319 6.38 -1.33 -19.24
N LEU A 320 6.33 -2.10 -18.15
CA LEU A 320 6.59 -1.58 -16.81
C LEU A 320 8.06 -1.81 -16.46
N LEU A 321 8.71 -0.79 -15.90
CA LEU A 321 10.05 -0.96 -15.32
C LEU A 321 9.97 -1.85 -14.06
N GLY A 322 11.11 -2.42 -13.66
CA GLY A 322 11.21 -3.13 -12.39
C GLY A 322 10.68 -2.30 -11.23
N HIS A 323 9.99 -2.95 -10.29
CA HIS A 323 9.39 -2.32 -9.12
C HIS A 323 8.45 -1.14 -9.44
N THR A 324 7.45 -1.34 -10.29
CA THR A 324 6.53 -0.25 -10.70
C THR A 324 5.08 -0.58 -10.35
N LEU A 325 4.35 0.43 -9.90
CA LEU A 325 2.90 0.42 -9.79
C LEU A 325 2.31 1.40 -10.82
N VAL A 326 1.36 0.90 -11.61
CA VAL A 326 0.54 1.73 -12.52
C VAL A 326 -0.92 1.56 -12.15
N CYS A 327 -1.65 2.65 -12.05
CA CYS A 327 -3.09 2.65 -11.76
C CYS A 327 -3.83 3.47 -12.81
N TYR A 328 -4.87 2.87 -13.40
CA TYR A 328 -5.82 3.53 -14.28
C TYR A 328 -7.20 3.55 -13.63
N VAL A 329 -7.97 4.58 -13.96
CA VAL A 329 -9.36 4.73 -13.50
C VAL A 329 -10.23 4.99 -14.73
N ALA A 330 -11.41 4.39 -14.77
CA ALA A 330 -12.37 4.68 -15.83
C ALA A 330 -12.76 6.17 -15.80
N SER A 331 -12.89 6.78 -16.98
CA SER A 331 -13.38 8.16 -17.15
C SER A 331 -14.78 8.33 -16.59
#